data_AF-A0A0B3ABF8-F1
#
_entry.id   AF-A0A0B3ABF8-F1
#
_cell.length_a   1.000
_cell.length_b   1.000
_cell.length_c   1.000
_cell.angle_alpha   90.00
_cell.angle_beta   90.00
_cell.angle_gamma   90.00
#
_symmetry.space_group_name_H-M   'P 1'
#
loop_
_entity.id
_entity.type
_entity.pdbx_description
1 polymer ?
#
loop_
_entity_poly.entity_id
_entity_poly.type
_entity_poly.pdbx_seq_one_letter_code
_entity_poly.pdbx_strand_id
1 'polypeptide(L)'
;MYWFPKTKIGKVSFWLTVSAFAYIHIQYGVAIMIAGPGNDDVARFYVIIPGLVAMLLVIAGGISSVVATIKHKDRAWLLYIPMLMGVGGILFLLGEFLFPH
;
A
#
# COMPACT_ATOMS: atom_id res chain seq x y z
N MET A 1 -14.49 -7.44 -19.54
CA MET A 1 -13.91 -6.92 -18.27
C MET A 1 -15.03 -6.72 -17.27
N TYR A 2 -14.74 -6.81 -15.98
CA TYR A 2 -15.70 -6.62 -14.88
C TYR A 2 -15.10 -5.75 -13.79
N TRP A 3 -15.89 -5.27 -12.84
CA TRP A 3 -15.41 -4.34 -11.81
C TRP A 3 -14.62 -5.01 -10.69
N PHE A 4 -15.18 -6.03 -10.05
CA PHE A 4 -14.62 -6.65 -8.84
C PHE A 4 -13.87 -7.96 -9.10
N PRO A 5 -12.71 -8.20 -8.44
CA PRO A 5 -11.96 -9.45 -8.60
C PRO A 5 -12.79 -10.66 -8.17
N LYS A 6 -12.74 -11.72 -8.99
CA LYS A 6 -13.47 -12.97 -8.72
C LYS A 6 -12.58 -13.99 -8.01
N THR A 7 -11.28 -13.95 -8.30
CA THR A 7 -10.30 -14.89 -7.75
C THR A 7 -10.00 -14.58 -6.28
N LYS A 8 -9.66 -15.60 -5.49
CA LYS A 8 -9.25 -15.41 -4.09
C LYS A 8 -8.03 -14.47 -3.98
N ILE A 9 -7.03 -14.68 -4.85
CA ILE A 9 -5.83 -13.82 -4.89
C ILE A 9 -6.17 -12.40 -5.29
N GLY A 10 -7.05 -12.19 -6.28
CA GLY A 10 -7.47 -10.84 -6.67
C GLY A 10 -8.21 -10.10 -5.56
N LYS A 11 -9.05 -10.81 -4.79
CA LYS A 11 -9.72 -10.25 -3.61
C LYS A 11 -8.71 -9.89 -2.51
N VAL A 12 -7.74 -10.77 -2.24
CA VAL A 12 -6.65 -10.50 -1.29
C VAL A 12 -5.86 -9.26 -1.72
N SER A 13 -5.47 -9.18 -2.99
CA SER A 13 -4.78 -8.01 -3.55
C SER A 13 -5.54 -6.71 -3.30
N PHE A 14 -6.83 -6.69 -3.64
CA PHE A 14 -7.70 -5.53 -3.43
C PHE A 14 -7.76 -5.14 -1.94
N TRP A 15 -8.03 -6.10 -1.05
CA TRP A 15 -8.16 -5.82 0.37
C TRP A 15 -6.84 -5.42 1.03
N LEU A 16 -5.70 -5.98 0.60
CA LEU A 16 -4.38 -5.55 1.09
C LEU A 16 -4.14 -4.07 0.81
N THR A 17 -4.46 -3.60 -0.40
CA THR A 17 -4.29 -2.19 -0.75
C THR A 17 -5.28 -1.28 -0.02
N VAL A 18 -6.54 -1.69 0.14
CA VAL A 18 -7.52 -0.96 0.95
C VAL A 18 -7.06 -0.86 2.41
N SER A 19 -6.59 -1.97 2.99
CA SER A 19 -6.08 -2.01 4.36
C SER A 19 -4.84 -1.14 4.54
N ALA A 20 -3.91 -1.13 3.57
CA ALA A 20 -2.73 -0.27 3.62
C ALA A 20 -3.12 1.21 3.67
N PHE A 21 -4.07 1.62 2.82
CA PHE A 21 -4.59 2.99 2.81
C PHE A 21 -5.31 3.36 4.11
N ALA A 22 -6.20 2.49 4.59
CA ALA A 22 -6.92 2.77 5.84
C ALA A 22 -5.94 2.88 7.01
N TYR A 23 -4.97 1.97 7.07
CA TYR A 23 -3.96 1.93 8.13
C TYR A 23 -3.11 3.21 8.16
N ILE A 24 -2.59 3.67 7.01
CA ILE A 24 -1.74 4.87 7.00
C ILE A 24 -2.51 6.14 7.40
N HIS A 25 -3.79 6.26 6.99
CA HIS A 25 -4.62 7.41 7.34
C HIS A 25 -5.02 7.42 8.82
N ILE A 26 -5.37 6.26 9.36
CA ILE A 26 -5.66 6.12 10.79
C ILE A 26 -4.42 6.50 11.60
N GLN A 27 -3.25 5.98 11.23
CA GLN A 27 -2.01 6.24 11.95
C GLN A 27 -1.58 7.69 11.85
N TYR A 28 -1.74 8.32 10.69
CA TYR A 28 -1.51 9.74 10.53
C TYR A 28 -2.44 10.59 11.43
N GLY A 29 -3.72 10.23 11.51
CA GLY A 29 -4.66 10.87 12.42
C GLY A 29 -4.28 10.71 13.89
N VAL A 30 -3.85 9.50 14.29
CA VAL A 30 -3.36 9.21 15.64
C VAL A 30 -2.10 10.02 15.95
N ALA A 31 -1.15 10.10 15.01
CA ALA A 31 0.08 10.86 15.19
C ALA A 31 -0.20 12.35 15.45
N ILE A 32 -1.14 12.96 14.71
CA ILE A 32 -1.57 14.35 14.91
C ILE A 32 -2.19 14.54 16.31
N MET A 33 -3.04 13.60 16.75
CA MET A 33 -3.71 13.70 18.05
C MET A 33 -2.74 13.56 19.23
N ILE A 34 -1.73 12.69 19.11
CA ILE A 34 -0.77 12.40 20.19
C ILE A 34 0.34 13.45 20.26
N ALA A 35 0.93 13.82 19.13
CA ALA A 35 2.08 14.71 19.13
C ALA A 35 1.71 16.15 19.55
N GLY A 36 0.49 16.60 19.24
CA GLY A 36 0.12 18.00 19.38
C GLY A 36 0.97 18.91 18.47
N PRO A 37 0.73 20.23 18.47
CA PRO A 37 1.50 21.16 17.64
C PRO A 37 2.97 21.22 18.10
N GLY A 38 3.91 20.86 17.22
CA GLY A 38 5.35 21.10 17.40
C GLY A 38 6.17 20.00 18.08
N ASN A 39 5.61 18.80 18.31
CA ASN A 39 6.38 17.64 18.81
C ASN A 39 6.70 16.64 17.68
N ASP A 40 7.64 17.04 16.83
CA ASP A 40 7.93 16.34 15.57
C ASP A 40 8.54 14.95 15.79
N ASP A 41 9.29 14.73 16.86
CA ASP A 41 9.98 13.46 17.11
C ASP A 41 9.02 12.34 17.51
N VAL A 42 8.03 12.65 18.34
CA VAL A 42 6.96 11.71 18.70
C VAL A 42 6.11 11.39 17.48
N ALA A 43 5.74 12.40 16.68
CA ALA A 43 5.00 12.21 15.44
C ALA A 43 5.76 11.30 14.45
N ARG A 44 7.08 11.49 14.29
CA ARG A 44 7.92 10.68 13.40
C ARG A 44 7.89 9.20 13.77
N PHE A 45 7.97 8.85 15.05
CA PHE A 45 7.91 7.45 15.46
C PHE A 45 6.59 6.77 15.07
N TYR A 46 5.46 7.48 15.24
CA TYR A 46 4.13 6.99 14.89
C TYR A 46 3.85 6.98 13.38
N VAL A 47 4.71 7.59 12.56
CA VAL A 47 4.54 7.63 11.10
C VAL A 47 5.50 6.66 10.39
N ILE A 48 6.75 6.54 10.85
CA ILE A 48 7.78 5.74 10.16
C ILE A 48 7.44 4.25 10.15
N ILE A 49 7.23 3.64 11.33
CA ILE A 49 6.97 2.19 11.41
C ILE A 49 5.67 1.84 10.67
N PRO A 50 4.55 2.56 10.89
CA PRO A 50 3.34 2.27 10.13
C PRO A 50 3.46 2.52 8.62
N GLY A 51 4.25 3.53 8.22
CA GLY A 51 4.53 3.82 6.81
C GLY A 51 5.23 2.66 6.12
N LEU A 52 6.24 2.05 6.76
CA LEU A 52 6.93 0.86 6.23
C LEU A 52 5.98 -0.34 6.10
N VAL A 53 5.14 -0.58 7.10
CA VAL A 53 4.14 -1.67 7.06
C VAL A 53 3.14 -1.43 5.92
N ALA A 54 2.63 -0.20 5.77
CA ALA A 54 1.74 0.16 4.68
C ALA A 54 2.40 -0.03 3.31
N MET A 55 3.68 0.34 3.16
CA MET A 55 4.45 0.14 1.94
C MET A 55 4.55 -1.35 1.57
N LEU A 56 4.87 -2.21 2.54
CA LEU A 56 4.94 -3.66 2.32
C LEU A 56 3.59 -4.24 1.89
N LEU A 57 2.49 -3.79 2.51
CA LEU A 57 1.14 -4.22 2.14
C LEU A 57 0.77 -3.77 0.71
N VAL A 58 1.14 -2.55 0.31
CA VAL A 58 0.94 -2.05 -1.06
C VAL A 58 1.71 -2.89 -2.07
N ILE A 59 2.99 -3.19 -1.80
CA ILE A 59 3.82 -4.00 -2.69
C ILE A 59 3.27 -5.43 -2.79
N ALA A 60 2.94 -6.06 -1.66
CA ALA A 60 2.32 -7.39 -1.64
C ALA A 60 0.98 -7.42 -2.37
N GLY A 61 0.17 -6.36 -2.21
CA GLY A 61 -1.08 -6.15 -2.93
C GLY A 61 -0.86 -6.08 -4.44
N GLY A 62 0.15 -5.31 -4.88
CA GLY A 62 0.50 -5.19 -6.30
C GLY A 62 1.03 -6.47 -6.93
N ILE A 63 1.94 -7.19 -6.25
CA ILE A 63 2.43 -8.49 -6.72
C ILE A 63 1.25 -9.48 -6.82
N SER A 64 0.40 -9.53 -5.81
CA SER A 64 -0.80 -10.38 -5.82
C SER A 64 -1.75 -10.01 -6.98
N SER A 65 -1.86 -8.72 -7.30
CA SER A 65 -2.64 -8.25 -8.44
C SER A 65 -2.10 -8.77 -9.76
N VAL A 66 -0.79 -8.62 -9.98
CA VAL A 66 -0.10 -9.12 -11.18
C VAL A 66 -0.29 -10.62 -11.33
N VAL A 67 -0.14 -11.39 -10.23
CA VAL A 67 -0.38 -12.83 -10.23
C VAL A 67 -1.84 -13.15 -10.58
N ALA A 68 -2.82 -12.45 -10.00
CA ALA A 68 -4.23 -12.66 -10.33
C ALA A 68 -4.52 -12.38 -11.81
N THR A 69 -3.99 -11.29 -12.36
CA THR A 69 -4.22 -10.88 -13.75
C THR A 69 -3.54 -11.80 -14.76
N ILE A 70 -2.29 -12.20 -14.52
CA ILE A 70 -1.52 -13.03 -15.46
C ILE A 70 -1.87 -14.50 -15.30
N LYS A 71 -1.72 -15.07 -14.09
CA LYS A 71 -1.85 -16.51 -13.86
C LYS A 71 -3.31 -16.97 -13.84
N HIS A 72 -4.20 -16.20 -13.22
CA HIS A 72 -5.61 -16.57 -13.09
C HIS A 72 -6.53 -15.89 -14.12
N LYS A 73 -5.95 -15.09 -15.04
CA LYS A 73 -6.69 -14.36 -16.08
C LYS A 73 -7.82 -13.49 -15.51
N ASP A 74 -7.67 -13.00 -14.27
CA ASP A 74 -8.63 -12.10 -13.63
C ASP A 74 -8.44 -10.68 -14.19
N ARG A 75 -9.38 -10.26 -15.06
CA ARG A 75 -9.35 -8.96 -15.76
C ARG A 75 -10.31 -7.95 -15.11
N ALA A 76 -10.38 -7.94 -13.78
CA ALA A 76 -11.13 -6.94 -13.04
C ALA A 76 -10.47 -5.56 -13.12
N TRP A 77 -11.27 -4.50 -13.30
CA TRP A 77 -10.76 -3.12 -13.30
C TRP A 77 -10.09 -2.73 -11.98
N LEU A 78 -10.62 -3.21 -10.85
CA LEU A 78 -10.07 -2.89 -9.53
C LEU A 78 -8.70 -3.54 -9.24
N LEU A 79 -8.21 -4.44 -10.09
CA LEU A 79 -6.86 -4.99 -9.95
C LEU A 79 -5.77 -4.05 -10.47
N TYR A 80 -6.11 -3.09 -11.34
CA TYR A 80 -5.11 -2.14 -11.85
C TYR A 80 -4.65 -1.15 -10.77
N ILE A 81 -5.51 -0.82 -9.79
CA ILE A 81 -5.16 0.04 -8.65
C ILE A 81 -4.02 -0.56 -7.81
N PRO A 82 -4.17 -1.76 -7.19
CA PRO A 82 -3.11 -2.38 -6.41
C PRO A 82 -1.86 -2.62 -7.26
N MET A 83 -2.02 -2.96 -8.55
CA MET A 83 -0.90 -3.16 -9.47
C MET A 83 -0.06 -1.89 -9.65
N LEU A 84 -0.71 -0.77 -10.01
CA LEU A 84 -0.03 0.52 -10.21
C LEU A 84 0.63 1.00 -8.91
N MET A 85 -0.06 0.87 -7.79
CA MET A 85 0.49 1.25 -6.49
C MET A 85 1.68 0.39 -6.08
N GLY A 86 1.63 -0.93 -6.30
CA GLY A 86 2.75 -1.80 -6.00
C GLY A 86 3.97 -1.49 -6.86
N VAL A 87 3.78 -1.20 -8.16
CA VAL A 87 4.86 -0.73 -9.04
C VAL A 87 5.42 0.60 -8.53
N GLY A 88 4.56 1.55 -8.15
CA GLY A 88 4.98 2.81 -7.56
C GLY A 88 5.78 2.63 -6.27
N GLY A 89 5.35 1.72 -5.38
CA GLY A 89 6.06 1.41 -4.14
C GLY A 89 7.43 0.77 -4.37
N ILE A 90 7.55 -0.12 -5.37
CA ILE A 90 8.84 -0.70 -5.78
C ILE A 90 9.76 0.39 -6.34
N LEU A 91 9.26 1.24 -7.24
CA LEU A 91 10.03 2.34 -7.81
C LEU A 91 10.49 3.32 -6.73
N PHE A 92 9.63 3.62 -5.75
CA PHE A 92 9.97 4.46 -4.61
C PHE A 92 11.11 3.85 -3.79
N LEU A 93 11.03 2.57 -3.42
CA LEU A 93 12.10 1.88 -2.68
C LEU A 93 13.41 1.83 -3.47
N LEU A 94 13.32 1.56 -4.78
CA LEU A 94 14.50 1.59 -5.65
C LEU A 94 15.11 2.99 -5.73
N GLY A 95 14.29 4.03 -5.84
CA GLY A 95 14.74 5.42 -5.83
C GLY A 95 15.46 5.78 -4.55
N GLU A 96 14.87 5.43 -3.40
CA GLU A 96 15.46 5.66 -2.07
C GLU A 96 16.77 4.90 -1.89
N PHE A 97 16.88 3.69 -2.43
CA PHE A 97 18.11 2.90 -2.36
C PHE A 97 19.22 3.45 -3.26
N LEU A 98 18.89 3.91 -4.47
CA LEU A 98 19.85 4.42 -5.45
C LEU A 98 20.32 5.84 -5.14
N PHE A 99 19.42 6.66 -4.60
CA PHE A 99 19.64 8.06 -4.27
C PHE A 99 19.02 8.33 -2.88
N PRO A 100 19.72 7.97 -1.79
CA PRO A 100 19.22 8.23 -0.44
C PRO A 100 19.15 9.74 -0.20
N HIS A 101 18.02 10.19 0.34
CA HIS A 101 17.76 11.60 0.64
C HIS A 101 17.98 11.93 2.11
#